data_AF-A0A350F3D4-F1
#
_entry.id   AF-A0A350F3D4-F1
#
_cell.length_a   1.000
_cell.length_b   1.000
_cell.length_c   1.000
_cell.angle_alpha   90.00
_cell.angle_beta   90.00
_cell.angle_gamma   90.00
#
_symmetry.space_group_name_H-M   'P 1'
#
loop_
_entity.id
_entity.type
_entity.pdbx_description
1 polymer ?
#
loop_
_entity_poly.entity_id
_entity_poly.type
_entity_poly.pdbx_seq_one_letter_code
_entity_poly.pdbx_strand_id
1 'polypeptide(L)'
;MGLERGTFTAMSSITIPLPDEDLRFLRNYASAQGTSAEAFLARQARNLREHLQRPLPPEVSAASGIIDPGADEQEHRAHLEKKHA
;
A
#
# COMPACT_ATOMS: atom_id res chain seq x y z
N MET A 1 -42.61 6.40 -10.67
CA MET A 1 -41.34 7.10 -10.96
C MET A 1 -40.45 6.97 -9.74
N GLY A 2 -39.54 5.99 -9.75
CA GLY A 2 -38.58 5.76 -8.65
C GLY A 2 -37.36 6.61 -8.87
N LEU A 3 -37.09 7.52 -7.94
CA LEU A 3 -35.91 8.38 -7.95
C LEU A 3 -34.68 7.53 -7.66
N GLU A 4 -33.78 7.49 -8.62
CA GLU A 4 -32.49 6.81 -8.57
C GLU A 4 -31.65 7.46 -7.48
N ARG A 5 -31.43 6.74 -6.37
CA ARG A 5 -30.52 7.17 -5.31
C ARG A 5 -29.09 7.07 -5.85
N GLY A 6 -28.56 8.18 -6.35
CA GLY A 6 -27.14 8.33 -6.59
C GLY A 6 -26.37 8.01 -5.30
N THR A 7 -25.56 6.97 -5.33
CA THR A 7 -24.71 6.59 -4.20
C THR A 7 -23.59 7.62 -4.07
N PHE A 8 -23.77 8.61 -3.19
CA PHE A 8 -22.65 9.43 -2.73
C PHE A 8 -21.68 8.51 -2.01
N THR A 9 -20.52 8.22 -2.62
CA THR A 9 -19.45 7.46 -1.98
C THR A 9 -18.96 8.27 -0.79
N ALA A 10 -19.14 7.76 0.43
CA ALA A 10 -18.66 8.42 1.64
C ALA A 10 -17.13 8.58 1.56
N MET A 11 -16.65 9.82 1.55
CA MET A 11 -15.22 10.11 1.60
C MET A 11 -14.80 10.26 3.07
N SER A 12 -13.85 9.42 3.49
CA SER A 12 -13.17 9.58 4.79
C SER A 12 -11.92 10.42 4.60
N SER A 13 -11.67 11.36 5.50
CA SER A 13 -10.44 12.17 5.50
C SER A 13 -9.50 11.72 6.60
N ILE A 14 -8.20 11.90 6.35
CA ILE A 14 -7.15 11.73 7.35
C ILE A 14 -6.32 13.00 7.38
N THR A 15 -5.84 13.38 8.57
CA THR A 15 -4.91 14.50 8.73
C THR A 15 -3.56 13.94 9.13
N ILE A 16 -2.53 14.26 8.36
CA ILE A 16 -1.16 13.79 8.60
C ILE A 16 -0.27 15.03 8.74
N PRO A 17 0.48 15.20 9.85
CA PRO A 17 1.48 16.24 9.95
C PRO A 17 2.63 15.91 8.99
N LEU A 18 2.96 16.86 8.11
CA LEU A 18 4.05 16.78 7.16
C LEU A 18 4.92 18.04 7.30
N PRO A 19 6.25 17.90 7.23
CA PRO A 19 7.12 19.06 7.08
C PRO A 19 6.73 19.89 5.85
N ASP A 20 6.81 21.22 5.96
CA ASP A 20 6.48 22.13 4.86
C ASP A 20 7.31 21.86 3.60
N GLU A 21 8.55 21.41 3.77
CA GLU A 21 9.45 21.04 2.66
C GLU A 21 8.93 19.83 1.89
N ASP A 22 8.47 18.79 2.59
CA ASP A 22 7.95 17.57 2.00
C ASP A 22 6.60 17.83 1.30
N LEU A 23 5.74 18.63 1.92
CA LEU A 23 4.46 19.00 1.30
C LEU A 23 4.67 19.80 0.00
N ARG A 24 5.66 20.70 0.00
CA ARG A 24 6.02 21.47 -1.20
C ARG A 24 6.59 20.58 -2.29
N PHE A 25 7.47 19.66 -1.92
CA PHE A 25 8.00 18.65 -2.84
C PHE A 25 6.87 17.84 -3.46
N LEU A 26 5.95 17.30 -2.64
CA LEU A 26 4.84 16.48 -3.08
C LEU A 26 3.93 17.24 -4.07
N ARG A 27 3.61 18.51 -3.77
CA ARG A 27 2.81 19.36 -4.65
C ARG A 27 3.49 19.59 -6.00
N ASN A 28 4.78 19.89 -5.99
CA ASN A 28 5.54 20.11 -7.23
C ASN A 28 5.63 18.82 -8.06
N TYR A 29 5.88 17.69 -7.40
CA TYR A 29 5.94 16.38 -8.04
C TYR A 29 4.60 15.99 -8.68
N ALA A 30 3.50 16.12 -7.94
CA ALA A 30 2.17 15.87 -8.47
C ALA A 30 1.83 16.80 -9.63
N SER A 31 2.17 18.09 -9.51
CA SER A 31 1.94 19.09 -10.57
C SER A 31 2.73 18.77 -11.84
N ALA A 32 3.97 18.30 -11.72
CA ALA A 32 4.78 17.84 -12.85
C ALA A 32 4.16 16.62 -13.55
N GLN A 33 3.39 15.81 -12.84
CA GLN A 33 2.60 14.69 -13.39
C GLN A 33 1.20 15.11 -13.87
N GLY A 34 0.89 16.42 -13.87
CA GLY A 34 -0.42 16.93 -14.28
C GLY A 34 -1.55 16.59 -13.33
N THR A 35 -1.25 16.35 -12.05
CA THR A 35 -2.23 15.96 -11.03
C THR A 35 -2.10 16.76 -9.74
N SER A 36 -3.05 16.62 -8.81
CA SER A 36 -2.97 17.22 -7.48
C SER A 36 -2.30 16.29 -6.49
N ALA A 37 -1.79 16.82 -5.37
CA ALA A 37 -1.16 16.00 -4.33
C ALA A 37 -2.15 14.98 -3.75
N GLU A 38 -3.40 15.38 -3.57
CA GLU A 38 -4.49 14.53 -3.07
C GLU A 38 -4.83 13.42 -4.08
N ALA A 39 -4.96 13.76 -5.36
CA ALA A 39 -5.24 12.80 -6.41
C ALA A 39 -4.08 11.79 -6.56
N PHE A 40 -2.83 12.26 -6.44
CA PHE A 40 -1.65 11.41 -6.39
C PHE A 40 -1.71 10.45 -5.19
N LEU A 41 -1.95 10.97 -3.98
CA LEU A 41 -2.03 10.14 -2.77
C LEU A 41 -3.18 9.13 -2.83
N ALA A 42 -4.36 9.53 -3.31
CA ALA A 42 -5.49 8.63 -3.51
C ALA A 42 -5.15 7.51 -4.49
N ARG A 43 -4.44 7.82 -5.58
CA ARG A 43 -3.93 6.83 -6.52
C ARG A 43 -2.92 5.89 -5.87
N GLN A 44 -1.98 6.41 -5.07
CA GLN A 44 -1.02 5.56 -4.37
C GLN A 44 -1.68 4.64 -3.35
N ALA A 45 -2.66 5.13 -2.58
CA ALA A 45 -3.43 4.29 -1.67
C ALA A 45 -4.17 3.16 -2.41
N ARG A 46 -4.74 3.46 -3.59
CA ARG A 46 -5.37 2.45 -4.45
C ARG A 46 -4.37 1.43 -4.99
N ASN A 47 -3.23 1.89 -5.53
CA ASN A 47 -2.17 1.01 -5.99
C ASN A 47 -1.64 0.12 -4.86
N LEU A 48 -1.46 0.68 -3.66
CA LEU A 48 -1.04 -0.06 -2.48
C LEU A 48 -2.07 -1.14 -2.12
N ARG A 49 -3.36 -0.82 -2.14
CA ARG A 49 -4.42 -1.80 -1.95
C ARG A 49 -4.37 -2.91 -3.00
N GLU A 50 -4.17 -2.58 -4.27
CA GLU A 50 -4.11 -3.55 -5.36
C GLU A 50 -2.83 -4.42 -5.30
N HIS A 51 -1.71 -3.85 -4.86
CA HIS A 51 -0.44 -4.54 -4.71
C HIS A 51 -0.36 -5.40 -3.43
N LEU A 52 -0.86 -4.91 -2.29
CA LEU A 52 -0.90 -5.68 -1.04
C LEU A 52 -1.93 -6.81 -1.06
N GLN A 53 -3.00 -6.68 -1.85
CA GLN A 53 -3.96 -7.77 -2.06
C GLN A 53 -3.46 -8.83 -3.05
N ARG A 54 -2.38 -8.55 -3.78
CA ARG A 54 -1.74 -9.54 -4.63
C ARG A 54 -0.65 -10.24 -3.79
N PRO A 55 -0.70 -11.57 -3.64
CA PRO A 55 0.42 -12.28 -3.04
C PRO A 55 1.68 -11.92 -3.84
N LEU A 56 2.75 -11.56 -3.14
CA LEU A 56 4.05 -11.33 -3.75
C LEU A 56 4.39 -12.55 -4.62
N PRO A 57 4.98 -12.37 -5.82
CA PRO A 57 5.52 -13.49 -6.58
C PRO A 57 6.40 -14.34 -5.65
N PRO A 58 6.31 -15.68 -5.71
CA PRO A 58 6.98 -16.57 -4.75
C PRO A 58 8.49 -16.34 -4.68
N GLU A 59 9.10 -15.93 -5.81
CA GLU A 59 10.51 -15.56 -5.92
C GLU A 59 10.86 -14.30 -5.10
N VAL A 60 9.97 -13.31 -5.05
CA VAL A 60 10.15 -12.07 -4.29
C VAL A 60 9.85 -12.31 -2.80
N SER A 61 8.84 -13.12 -2.49
CA SER A 61 8.53 -13.52 -1.11
C SER A 61 9.71 -14.26 -0.47
N ALA A 62 10.31 -15.22 -1.19
CA ALA A 62 11.47 -15.98 -0.73
C ALA A 62 12.74 -15.12 -0.57
N ALA A 63 12.95 -14.11 -1.42
CA ALA A 63 14.11 -13.23 -1.37
C ALA A 63 13.98 -12.10 -0.34
N SER A 64 12.76 -11.67 -0.03
CA SER A 64 12.50 -10.51 0.83
C SER A 64 12.71 -10.78 2.31
N GLY A 65 12.79 -12.06 2.74
CA GLY A 65 12.90 -12.42 4.16
C GLY A 65 11.73 -11.94 5.02
N ILE A 66 10.62 -11.52 4.39
CA ILE A 66 9.41 -11.09 5.09
C ILE A 66 8.71 -12.37 5.55
N ILE A 67 8.82 -12.64 6.85
CA ILE A 67 8.05 -13.68 7.52
C ILE A 67 6.59 -13.21 7.51
N ASP A 68 5.72 -14.02 6.92
CA ASP A 68 4.28 -13.78 6.94
C ASP A 68 3.84 -13.62 8.41
N PRO A 69 3.09 -12.57 8.79
CA PRO A 69 2.70 -12.36 10.18
C PRO A 69 1.77 -13.45 10.74
N GLY A 70 1.30 -14.38 9.90
CA GLY A 70 0.60 -15.61 10.32
C GLY A 70 1.46 -16.88 10.29
N ALA A 71 2.74 -16.80 9.94
CA ALA A 71 3.64 -17.94 9.96
C ALA A 71 4.16 -18.19 11.37
N ASP A 72 3.86 -19.36 11.91
CA ASP A 72 4.33 -19.84 13.19
C ASP A 72 5.87 -19.90 13.21
N GLU A 73 6.53 -19.16 14.12
CA GLU A 73 7.99 -19.00 14.16
C GLU A 73 8.74 -20.35 14.24
N GLN A 74 8.10 -21.39 14.78
CA GLN A 74 8.67 -22.73 14.90
C GLN A 74 8.79 -23.45 13.56
N GLU A 75 7.84 -23.27 12.64
CA GLU A 75 7.89 -23.89 11.32
C GLU A 75 8.97 -23.23 10.44
N HIS A 76 9.15 -21.92 10.59
CA HIS A 76 10.21 -21.18 9.90
C HIS A 76 11.62 -21.61 10.36
N ARG A 77 11.83 -21.79 11.67
CA ARG A 77 13.12 -22.30 12.20
C ARG A 77 13.43 -23.71 11.71
N ALA A 78 12.45 -24.61 11.72
CA ALA A 78 12.62 -25.96 11.22
C ALA A 78 12.98 -25.99 9.72
N HIS A 79 12.41 -25.08 8.92
CA HIS A 79 12.75 -24.95 7.50
C HIS A 79 14.20 -24.44 7.28
N LEU A 80 14.67 -23.51 8.11
CA LEU A 80 16.04 -23.00 8.06
C LEU A 80 17.07 -24.06 8.48
N GLU A 81 16.79 -24.85 9.52
CA GLU A 81 17.66 -25.94 9.98
C GLU A 81 17.80 -27.04 8.92
N LYS A 82 16.74 -27.31 8.16
CA LYS A 82 16.77 -28.33 7.10
C LYS A 82 17.51 -27.88 5.83
N LYS A 83 17.66 -26.57 5.60
CA LYS A 83 18.36 -26.01 4.44
C LYS A 83 19.87 -25.86 4.66
N HIS A 84 20.32 -25.88 5.91
CA HIS A 84 21.73 -25.78 6.31
C HIS A 84 22.32 -27.12 6.80
N ALA A 85 21.63 -28.24 6.57
CA ALA A 85 22.12 -29.60 6.79
C ALA A 85 22.63 -30.23 5.49
#